data_AF-A0A969NUG4-F1
#
_entry.id   AF-A0A969NUG4-F1
#
_cell.length_a   1.000
_cell.length_b   1.000
_cell.length_c   1.000
_cell.angle_alpha   90.00
_cell.angle_beta   90.00
_cell.angle_gamma   90.00
#
_symmetry.space_group_name_H-M   'P 1'
#
loop_
_entity.id
_entity.type
_entity.pdbx_description
1 polymer ?
#
loop_
_entity_poly.entity_id
_entity_poly.type
_entity_poly.pdbx_seq_one_letter_code
_entity_poly.pdbx_strand_id
1 'polypeptide(L)'
;MCNNCSDDLELRRKHTGSHIMTAAVKMMHPDIKLGVGPWTDEGFYQDFDFGEEVISEKDLKAIEKKMRWIVNKDFKIKREEFSESEAREIWKNDPYKMELIDGIVARGEQISAYDFVSEDGNVFYRDICAGPHLESTGKIGVFKLMKLAGAYWRGDEKNPMLTRIYGVAFATEPELKAYEHMLEEAAKRDHRKLGKELELFAFDEEVGPGLPLWLPKGAAIVEELEQLGKDTEARYGYDRVRSPHIAKDKLYIRSGHLPYYAESMFPPMEMDNEKYYLKAMNCPHHHKIYAATPKSYRDLPVRYGEYGHCYRYEDSGALFGLMRVRSLCMNDAHIYCTEEQFEEEFQKVIEMYLYYFDLFGIEKYQMRLSKHGKEGLGKNM
;
A
#
# COMPACT_ATOMS: atom_id res chain seq x y z
N MET A 1 -23.11 25.73 -2.30
CA MET A 1 -23.48 24.38 -1.84
C MET A 1 -22.18 23.59 -1.77
N CYS A 2 -21.82 23.12 -0.58
CA CYS A 2 -20.45 22.67 -0.29
C CYS A 2 -20.20 21.29 -0.90
N ASN A 3 -19.35 21.20 -1.93
CA ASN A 3 -18.91 19.92 -2.52
C ASN A 3 -18.08 19.05 -1.54
N ASN A 4 -17.75 19.55 -0.34
CA ASN A 4 -17.02 18.82 0.70
C ASN A 4 -17.91 18.22 1.81
N CYS A 5 -19.22 18.48 1.82
CA CYS A 5 -20.10 17.94 2.87
C CYS A 5 -20.41 16.44 2.69
N SER A 6 -20.41 15.93 1.45
CA SER A 6 -20.63 14.49 1.18
C SER A 6 -19.47 13.65 1.67
N ASP A 7 -18.24 14.09 1.41
CA ASP A 7 -17.02 13.36 1.74
C ASP A 7 -16.83 13.29 3.26
N ASP A 8 -17.14 14.37 3.98
CA ASP A 8 -17.15 14.41 5.45
C ASP A 8 -18.23 13.50 6.06
N LEU A 9 -19.40 13.36 5.42
CA LEU A 9 -20.46 12.48 5.93
C LEU A 9 -20.12 10.99 5.73
N GLU A 10 -19.59 10.63 4.57
CA GLU A 10 -19.15 9.25 4.30
C GLU A 10 -17.95 8.85 5.15
N LEU A 11 -17.02 9.78 5.38
CA LEU A 11 -15.95 9.65 6.35
C LEU A 11 -16.49 9.30 7.75
N ARG A 12 -17.41 10.13 8.27
CA ARG A 12 -18.05 9.93 9.57
C ARG A 12 -18.79 8.61 9.65
N ARG A 13 -19.44 8.19 8.56
CA ARG A 13 -20.16 6.92 8.46
C ARG A 13 -19.22 5.73 8.62
N LYS A 14 -18.13 5.69 7.84
CA LYS A 14 -17.12 4.62 7.92
C LYS A 14 -16.50 4.53 9.31
N HIS A 15 -16.16 5.67 9.88
CA HIS A 15 -15.58 5.73 11.21
C HIS A 15 -16.56 5.28 12.30
N THR A 16 -17.82 5.70 12.20
CA THR A 16 -18.90 5.21 13.07
C THR A 16 -19.12 3.71 12.89
N GLY A 17 -19.00 3.19 11.66
CA GLY A 17 -19.04 1.76 11.37
C GLY A 17 -17.96 0.96 12.09
N SER A 18 -16.73 1.48 12.14
CA SER A 18 -15.65 0.90 12.93
C SER A 18 -16.04 0.79 14.41
N HIS A 19 -16.52 1.87 15.02
CA HIS A 19 -16.92 1.86 16.45
C HIS A 19 -18.12 0.94 16.73
N ILE A 20 -19.10 0.88 15.82
CA ILE A 20 -20.24 -0.05 15.96
C ILE A 20 -19.77 -1.50 15.89
N MET A 21 -18.84 -1.81 14.98
CA MET A 21 -18.22 -3.14 14.90
C MET A 21 -17.44 -3.45 16.17
N THR A 22 -16.63 -2.51 16.66
CA THR A 22 -15.84 -2.68 17.88
C THR A 22 -16.72 -2.91 19.11
N ALA A 23 -17.79 -2.13 19.26
CA ALA A 23 -18.77 -2.32 20.33
C ALA A 23 -19.46 -3.69 20.22
N ALA A 24 -19.84 -4.11 19.00
CA ALA A 24 -20.46 -5.42 18.77
C ALA A 24 -19.53 -6.59 19.13
N VAL A 25 -18.25 -6.50 18.77
CA VAL A 25 -17.23 -7.50 19.14
C VAL A 25 -17.01 -7.52 20.64
N LYS A 26 -16.90 -6.35 21.30
CA LYS A 26 -16.79 -6.28 22.77
C LYS A 26 -17.98 -6.87 23.52
N MET A 27 -19.20 -6.77 22.98
CA MET A 27 -20.36 -7.45 23.56
C MET A 27 -20.26 -8.98 23.51
N MET A 28 -19.54 -9.51 22.51
CA MET A 28 -19.37 -10.95 22.30
C MET A 28 -18.13 -11.47 23.04
N HIS A 29 -17.08 -10.64 23.13
CA HIS A 29 -15.79 -10.95 23.73
C HIS A 29 -15.41 -9.80 24.69
N PRO A 30 -15.89 -9.80 25.94
CA PRO A 30 -15.72 -8.67 26.87
C PRO A 30 -14.26 -8.32 27.19
N ASP A 31 -13.39 -9.34 27.21
CA ASP A 31 -11.97 -9.21 27.57
C ASP A 31 -11.07 -8.93 26.35
N ILE A 32 -11.66 -8.67 25.18
CA ILE A 32 -10.92 -8.38 23.95
C ILE A 32 -10.10 -7.09 24.10
N LYS A 33 -8.83 -7.13 23.68
CA LYS A 33 -8.02 -5.91 23.60
C LYS A 33 -8.12 -5.32 22.20
N LEU A 34 -8.13 -4.00 22.14
CA LEU A 34 -8.38 -3.26 20.91
C LEU A 34 -7.09 -2.67 20.37
N GLY A 35 -6.78 -3.01 19.12
CA GLY A 35 -5.73 -2.32 18.36
C GLY A 35 -6.25 -1.03 17.72
N VAL A 36 -5.71 -0.71 16.54
CA VAL A 36 -6.09 0.48 15.75
C VAL A 36 -7.25 0.10 14.81
N GLY A 37 -8.22 1.00 14.62
CA GLY A 37 -9.28 0.82 13.61
C GLY A 37 -9.71 2.10 12.92
N PRO A 38 -8.88 2.63 12.01
CA PRO A 38 -9.23 3.78 11.21
C PRO A 38 -10.26 3.42 10.14
N TRP A 39 -10.89 4.44 9.58
CA TRP A 39 -11.55 4.33 8.28
C TRP A 39 -10.48 4.23 7.18
N THR A 40 -10.89 3.76 6.01
CA THR A 40 -10.10 3.71 4.78
C THR A 40 -10.86 4.41 3.65
N ASP A 41 -10.21 4.58 2.50
CA ASP A 41 -10.87 5.13 1.31
C ASP A 41 -12.09 4.29 0.89
N GLU A 42 -12.04 2.98 1.14
CA GLU A 42 -13.08 2.02 0.73
C GLU A 42 -14.09 1.71 1.84
N GLY A 43 -13.71 1.85 3.12
CA GLY A 43 -14.52 1.39 4.24
C GLY A 43 -13.86 1.67 5.59
N PHE A 44 -13.74 0.64 6.42
CA PHE A 44 -13.09 0.70 7.72
C PHE A 44 -12.53 -0.66 8.11
N TYR A 45 -11.64 -0.67 9.10
CA TYR A 45 -11.26 -1.90 9.77
C TYR A 45 -11.04 -1.65 11.27
N GLN A 46 -10.94 -2.73 12.03
CA GLN A 46 -10.47 -2.70 13.42
C GLN A 46 -9.59 -3.92 13.66
N ASP A 47 -8.47 -3.69 14.34
CA ASP A 47 -7.60 -4.73 14.85
C ASP A 47 -8.05 -5.18 16.25
N PHE A 48 -8.13 -6.48 16.44
CA PHE A 48 -8.53 -7.12 17.69
C PHE A 48 -7.50 -8.16 18.11
N ASP A 49 -7.20 -8.18 19.40
CA ASP A 49 -6.38 -9.22 20.03
C ASP A 49 -7.30 -10.22 20.73
N PHE A 50 -7.63 -11.31 20.02
CA PHE A 50 -8.46 -12.42 20.53
C PHE A 50 -7.69 -13.39 21.42
N GLY A 51 -6.39 -13.17 21.64
CA GLY A 51 -5.53 -14.12 22.36
C GLY A 51 -5.53 -15.49 21.68
N GLU A 52 -6.03 -16.52 22.38
CA GLU A 52 -6.11 -17.89 21.87
C GLU A 52 -7.39 -18.16 21.05
N GLU A 53 -8.37 -17.26 21.08
CA GLU A 53 -9.60 -17.43 20.32
C GLU A 53 -9.38 -17.17 18.82
N VAL A 54 -9.96 -18.03 17.98
CA VAL A 54 -9.87 -17.91 16.52
C VAL A 54 -11.22 -17.47 15.97
N ILE A 55 -11.23 -16.30 15.34
CA ILE A 55 -12.38 -15.79 14.60
C ILE A 55 -12.28 -16.25 13.14
N SER A 56 -13.41 -16.70 12.61
CA SER A 56 -13.56 -17.16 11.23
C SER A 56 -14.57 -16.31 10.47
N GLU A 57 -14.62 -16.46 9.14
CA GLU A 57 -15.62 -15.79 8.31
C GLU A 57 -17.08 -16.13 8.70
N LYS A 58 -17.29 -17.27 9.36
CA LYS A 58 -18.63 -17.67 9.84
C LYS A 58 -19.11 -16.76 10.97
N ASP A 59 -18.19 -16.22 11.76
CA ASP A 59 -18.48 -15.36 12.90
C ASP A 59 -18.84 -13.93 12.48
N LEU A 60 -18.44 -13.51 11.28
CA LEU A 60 -18.80 -12.20 10.71
C LEU A 60 -20.32 -12.00 10.68
N LYS A 61 -21.10 -13.04 10.36
CA LYS A 61 -22.57 -12.96 10.37
C LYS A 61 -23.13 -12.73 11.77
N ALA A 62 -22.50 -13.30 12.80
CA ALA A 62 -22.91 -13.10 14.19
C ALA A 62 -22.56 -11.68 14.67
N ILE A 63 -21.38 -11.18 14.30
CA ILE A 63 -20.95 -9.80 14.58
C ILE A 63 -21.87 -8.80 13.87
N GLU A 64 -22.17 -8.99 12.59
CA GLU A 64 -23.12 -8.14 11.85
C GLU A 64 -24.50 -8.10 12.52
N LYS A 65 -24.99 -9.24 13.03
CA LYS A 65 -26.27 -9.28 13.75
C LYS A 65 -26.22 -8.44 15.02
N LYS A 66 -25.10 -8.43 15.75
CA LYS A 66 -24.89 -7.56 16.92
C LYS A 66 -24.74 -6.10 16.53
N MET A 67 -24.02 -5.79 15.44
CA MET A 67 -23.96 -4.44 14.88
C MET A 67 -25.37 -3.91 14.53
N ARG A 68 -26.21 -4.72 13.87
CA ARG A 68 -27.60 -4.33 13.54
C ARG A 68 -28.40 -4.07 14.81
N TRP A 69 -28.18 -4.83 15.87
CA TRP A 69 -28.82 -4.56 17.16
C TRP A 69 -28.41 -3.19 17.74
N ILE A 70 -27.12 -2.83 17.68
CA ILE A 70 -26.61 -1.51 18.12
C ILE A 70 -27.19 -0.37 17.27
N VAL A 71 -27.29 -0.57 15.95
CA VAL A 71 -27.88 0.41 15.02
C VAL A 71 -29.37 0.60 15.32
N ASN A 72 -30.12 -0.48 15.56
CA ASN A 72 -31.54 -0.42 15.90
C ASN A 72 -31.83 0.23 17.27
N LYS A 73 -30.84 0.25 18.17
CA LYS A 73 -30.91 0.96 19.45
C LYS A 73 -30.64 2.46 19.33
N ASP A 74 -30.09 2.90 18.20
CA ASP A 74 -29.83 4.31 17.87
C ASP A 74 -29.18 5.11 19.00
N PHE A 75 -28.09 4.57 19.57
CA PHE A 75 -27.34 5.25 20.62
C PHE A 75 -26.83 6.61 20.12
N LYS A 76 -26.98 7.65 20.96
CA LYS A 76 -26.42 8.97 20.67
C LYS A 76 -24.90 8.92 20.79
N ILE A 77 -24.20 9.49 19.83
CA ILE A 77 -22.75 9.54 19.83
C ILE A 77 -22.30 10.87 20.42
N LYS A 78 -21.57 10.85 21.53
CA LYS A 78 -21.07 12.06 22.21
C LYS A 78 -19.55 12.04 22.26
N ARG A 79 -18.93 13.17 21.96
CA ARG A 79 -17.49 13.37 22.13
C ARG A 79 -17.23 13.90 23.54
N GLU A 80 -16.33 13.24 24.25
CA GLU A 80 -15.84 13.65 25.56
C GLU A 80 -14.34 13.94 25.46
N GLU A 81 -13.87 14.96 26.17
CA GLU A 81 -12.45 15.33 26.26
C GLU A 81 -11.92 14.98 27.65
N PHE A 82 -10.69 14.51 27.72
CA PHE A 82 -10.08 14.05 28.97
C PHE A 82 -8.72 14.71 29.17
N SER A 83 -8.39 14.99 30.43
CA SER A 83 -7.00 15.19 30.82
C SER A 83 -6.20 13.88 30.67
N GLU A 84 -4.87 14.00 30.58
CA GLU A 84 -3.99 12.83 30.56
C GLU A 84 -4.22 11.92 31.77
N SER A 85 -4.34 12.49 32.98
CA SER A 85 -4.56 11.73 34.20
C SER A 85 -5.88 10.95 34.20
N GLU A 86 -6.97 11.56 33.72
CA GLU A 86 -8.27 10.90 33.64
C GLU A 86 -8.25 9.77 32.62
N ALA A 87 -7.66 10.01 31.45
CA ALA A 87 -7.55 9.00 30.41
C ALA A 87 -6.74 7.79 30.90
N ARG A 88 -5.57 8.01 31.51
CA ARG A 88 -4.74 6.93 32.02
C ARG A 88 -5.45 6.09 33.09
N GLU A 89 -6.30 6.70 33.93
CA GLU A 89 -7.08 5.96 34.92
C GLU A 89 -8.19 5.12 34.28
N ILE A 90 -8.90 5.67 33.28
CA ILE A 90 -9.98 4.97 32.57
C ILE A 90 -9.44 3.74 31.81
N TRP A 91 -8.29 3.86 31.14
CA TRP A 91 -7.73 2.82 30.27
C TRP A 91 -6.52 2.08 30.87
N LYS A 92 -6.29 2.16 32.18
CA LYS A 92 -5.12 1.57 32.87
C LYS A 92 -4.88 0.08 32.61
N ASN A 93 -5.94 -0.67 32.27
CA ASN A 93 -5.88 -2.12 32.02
C ASN A 93 -5.77 -2.48 30.53
N ASP A 94 -5.75 -1.50 29.63
CA ASP A 94 -5.63 -1.72 28.18
C ASP A 94 -4.26 -1.20 27.69
N PRO A 95 -3.26 -2.09 27.52
CA PRO A 95 -1.90 -1.68 27.19
C PRO A 95 -1.81 -0.95 25.85
N TYR A 96 -2.64 -1.34 24.86
CA TYR A 96 -2.65 -0.69 23.55
C TYR A 96 -3.22 0.73 23.63
N LYS A 97 -4.25 0.96 24.45
CA LYS A 97 -4.82 2.30 24.67
C LYS A 97 -3.88 3.20 25.45
N MET A 98 -3.14 2.67 26.43
CA MET A 98 -2.10 3.43 27.14
C MET A 98 -1.01 3.93 26.18
N GLU A 99 -0.56 3.08 25.27
CA GLU A 99 0.42 3.44 24.25
C GLU A 99 -0.12 4.49 23.25
N LEU A 100 -1.41 4.40 22.90
CA LEU A 100 -2.08 5.42 22.09
C LEU A 100 -2.13 6.78 22.81
N ILE A 101 -2.42 6.79 24.11
CA ILE A 101 -2.41 8.01 24.94
C ILE A 101 -1.02 8.63 24.93
N ASP A 102 0.04 7.83 25.14
CA ASP A 102 1.43 8.31 25.09
C ASP A 102 1.73 9.00 23.75
N GLY A 103 1.27 8.39 22.65
CA GLY A 103 1.41 8.97 21.31
C GLY A 103 0.67 10.30 21.13
N ILE A 104 -0.56 10.42 21.65
CA ILE A 104 -1.36 11.65 21.59
C ILE A 104 -0.69 12.76 22.42
N VAL A 105 -0.27 12.45 23.65
CA VAL A 105 0.41 13.39 24.56
C VAL A 105 1.72 13.88 23.95
N ALA A 106 2.53 12.98 23.36
CA ALA A 106 3.79 13.35 22.72
C ALA A 106 3.61 14.32 21.54
N ARG A 107 2.45 14.27 20.86
CA ARG A 107 2.10 15.21 19.79
C ARG A 107 1.47 16.51 20.30
N GLY A 108 1.18 16.61 21.60
CA GLY A 108 0.48 17.76 22.19
C GLY A 108 -0.98 17.87 21.76
N GLU A 109 -1.61 16.76 21.39
CA GLU A 109 -3.00 16.70 20.95
C GLU A 109 -3.96 16.50 22.13
N GLN A 110 -5.19 17.02 22.01
CA GLN A 110 -6.23 16.82 23.02
C GLN A 110 -6.73 15.36 22.98
N ILE A 111 -6.70 14.68 24.13
CA ILE A 111 -7.27 13.33 24.26
C ILE A 111 -8.79 13.45 24.24
N SER A 112 -9.43 12.74 23.31
CA SER A 112 -10.88 12.61 23.24
C SER A 112 -11.32 11.16 23.08
N ALA A 113 -12.53 10.87 23.53
CA ALA A 113 -13.22 9.62 23.28
C ALA A 113 -14.62 9.88 22.75
N TYR A 114 -15.20 8.86 22.12
CA TYR A 114 -16.59 8.88 21.67
C TYR A 114 -17.40 7.82 22.42
N ASP A 115 -18.51 8.27 22.98
CA ASP A 115 -19.44 7.47 23.76
C ASP A 115 -20.69 7.15 22.96
N PHE A 116 -21.13 5.91 23.04
CA PHE A 116 -22.49 5.50 22.67
C PHE A 116 -23.37 5.61 23.91
N VAL A 117 -24.26 6.59 23.91
CA VAL A 117 -25.12 6.91 25.06
C VAL A 117 -26.54 6.46 24.78
N SER A 118 -27.11 5.67 25.68
CA SER A 118 -28.48 5.19 25.60
C SER A 118 -29.49 6.30 25.90
N GLU A 119 -30.78 6.06 25.62
CA GLU A 119 -31.84 7.05 25.86
C GLU A 119 -31.96 7.47 27.32
N ASP A 120 -31.69 6.55 28.25
CA ASP A 120 -31.63 6.74 29.70
C ASP A 120 -30.33 7.42 30.18
N GLY A 121 -29.43 7.79 29.27
CA GLY A 121 -28.23 8.58 29.55
C GLY A 121 -27.00 7.77 29.98
N ASN A 122 -27.09 6.44 30.00
CA ASN A 122 -25.97 5.56 30.36
C ASN A 122 -24.99 5.40 29.19
N VAL A 123 -23.69 5.37 29.50
CA VAL A 123 -22.64 5.09 28.50
C VAL A 123 -22.60 3.58 28.25
N PHE A 124 -23.02 3.17 27.05
CA PHE A 124 -23.02 1.78 26.61
C PHE A 124 -21.64 1.32 26.13
N TYR A 125 -20.93 2.20 25.42
CA TYR A 125 -19.60 1.95 24.88
C TYR A 125 -18.82 3.26 24.83
N ARG A 126 -17.51 3.18 25.05
CA ARG A 126 -16.58 4.31 25.02
C ARG A 126 -15.29 3.88 24.36
N ASP A 127 -14.78 4.69 23.44
CA ASP A 127 -13.46 4.45 22.85
C ASP A 127 -12.67 5.73 22.52
N ILE A 128 -11.35 5.67 22.75
CA ILE A 128 -10.41 6.75 22.44
C ILE A 128 -10.39 6.96 20.94
N CYS A 129 -10.72 8.18 20.52
CA CYS A 129 -10.83 8.52 19.12
C CYS A 129 -10.87 10.04 18.92
N ALA A 130 -10.21 10.53 17.86
CA ALA A 130 -10.25 11.94 17.46
C ALA A 130 -11.53 12.30 16.69
N GLY A 131 -12.19 11.32 16.06
CA GLY A 131 -13.34 11.51 15.18
C GLY A 131 -12.93 11.99 13.77
N PRO A 132 -13.88 12.55 13.01
CA PRO A 132 -15.28 12.81 13.35
C PRO A 132 -16.17 11.55 13.28
N HIS A 133 -17.36 11.61 13.89
CA HIS A 133 -18.40 10.58 13.85
C HIS A 133 -19.78 11.13 13.45
N LEU A 134 -20.72 10.22 13.14
CA LEU A 134 -22.13 10.56 13.01
C LEU A 134 -22.73 10.92 14.38
N GLU A 135 -23.92 11.54 14.37
CA GLU A 135 -24.61 11.96 15.60
C GLU A 135 -25.22 10.79 16.39
N SER A 136 -25.52 9.67 15.71
CA SER A 136 -26.09 8.48 16.34
C SER A 136 -25.76 7.21 15.54
N THR A 137 -25.84 6.05 16.20
CA THR A 137 -25.53 4.76 15.56
C THR A 137 -26.56 4.38 14.49
N GLY A 138 -27.81 4.83 14.60
CA GLY A 138 -28.88 4.57 13.63
C GLY A 138 -28.68 5.29 12.29
N LYS A 139 -27.86 6.36 12.26
CA LYS A 139 -27.58 7.13 11.03
C LYS A 139 -26.55 6.48 10.10
N ILE A 140 -25.99 5.33 10.46
CA ILE A 140 -24.96 4.65 9.67
C ILE A 140 -25.45 4.18 8.29
N GLY A 141 -26.76 3.98 8.08
CA GLY A 141 -27.28 3.45 6.83
C GLY A 141 -27.10 1.94 6.74
N VAL A 142 -26.49 1.45 5.66
CA VAL A 142 -26.23 0.01 5.43
C VAL A 142 -24.75 -0.30 5.59
N PHE A 143 -24.42 -1.51 6.02
CA PHE A 143 -23.04 -1.96 6.21
C PHE A 143 -22.90 -3.45 5.95
N LYS A 144 -21.66 -3.87 5.68
CA LYS A 144 -21.27 -5.26 5.49
C LYS A 144 -19.84 -5.51 5.96
N LEU A 145 -19.61 -6.61 6.66
CA LEU A 145 -18.27 -7.10 6.98
C LEU A 145 -17.74 -7.91 5.79
N MET A 146 -16.52 -7.61 5.37
CA MET A 146 -15.97 -8.05 4.09
C MET A 146 -15.05 -9.25 4.23
N LYS A 147 -14.00 -9.12 5.04
CA LYS A 147 -12.94 -10.13 5.18
C LYS A 147 -12.19 -9.98 6.49
N LEU A 148 -11.46 -11.04 6.84
CA LEU A 148 -10.47 -11.07 7.90
C LEU A 148 -9.06 -10.96 7.31
N ALA A 149 -8.14 -10.36 8.05
CA ALA A 149 -6.70 -10.41 7.74
C ALA A 149 -5.88 -10.46 9.04
N GLY A 150 -4.64 -10.94 8.95
CA GLY A 150 -3.66 -10.74 10.02
C GLY A 150 -3.01 -9.37 9.89
N ALA A 151 -2.78 -8.69 11.01
CA ALA A 151 -2.00 -7.46 11.07
C ALA A 151 -1.09 -7.49 12.29
N TYR A 152 0.16 -7.06 12.14
CA TYR A 152 1.06 -6.91 13.28
C TYR A 152 0.88 -5.56 13.94
N TRP A 153 0.93 -5.50 15.27
CA TRP A 153 0.87 -4.22 15.99
C TRP A 153 1.98 -3.27 15.51
N ARG A 154 1.61 -2.02 15.19
CA ARG A 154 2.45 -1.01 14.52
C ARG A 154 3.10 -1.44 13.19
N GLY A 155 2.65 -2.55 12.59
CA GLY A 155 3.23 -3.08 11.35
C GLY A 155 4.61 -3.73 11.52
N ASP A 156 5.05 -4.01 12.74
CA ASP A 156 6.32 -4.70 13.01
C ASP A 156 6.05 -6.19 13.28
N GLU A 157 6.60 -7.06 12.42
CA GLU A 157 6.46 -8.52 12.50
C GLU A 157 6.91 -9.15 13.83
N LYS A 158 7.70 -8.42 14.63
CA LYS A 158 8.15 -8.86 15.96
C LYS A 158 7.08 -8.65 17.04
N ASN A 159 6.04 -7.87 16.75
CA ASN A 159 4.96 -7.59 17.68
C ASN A 159 3.84 -8.65 17.59
N PRO A 160 2.92 -8.68 18.57
CA PRO A 160 1.78 -9.59 18.51
C PRO A 160 0.98 -9.47 17.22
N MET A 161 0.55 -10.63 16.69
CA MET A 161 -0.34 -10.70 15.53
C MET A 161 -1.79 -10.48 16.00
N LEU A 162 -2.44 -9.48 15.40
CA LEU A 162 -3.83 -9.12 15.62
C LEU A 162 -4.71 -9.63 14.49
N THR A 163 -5.99 -9.84 14.80
CA THR A 163 -7.02 -10.14 13.80
C THR A 163 -7.68 -8.84 13.36
N ARG A 164 -7.49 -8.49 12.08
CA ARG A 164 -8.13 -7.34 11.44
C ARG A 164 -9.45 -7.75 10.81
N ILE A 165 -10.53 -7.08 11.18
CA ILE A 165 -11.85 -7.23 10.53
C ILE A 165 -12.11 -6.02 9.65
N TYR A 166 -12.34 -6.24 8.35
CA TYR A 166 -12.71 -5.20 7.40
C TYR A 166 -14.23 -5.09 7.24
N GLY A 167 -14.73 -3.87 7.13
CA GLY A 167 -16.13 -3.58 6.83
C GLY A 167 -16.29 -2.38 5.90
N VAL A 168 -17.46 -2.28 5.29
CA VAL A 168 -17.88 -1.13 4.48
C VAL A 168 -19.23 -0.63 4.97
N ALA A 169 -19.49 0.66 4.82
CA ALA A 169 -20.76 1.28 5.15
C ALA A 169 -21.12 2.32 4.09
N PHE A 170 -22.40 2.40 3.75
CA PHE A 170 -22.97 3.29 2.74
C PHE A 170 -24.26 3.91 3.26
N ALA A 171 -24.66 5.05 2.70
CA ALA A 171 -25.92 5.68 3.07
C ALA A 171 -27.13 4.80 2.68
N THR A 172 -27.03 4.07 1.58
CA THR A 172 -28.15 3.34 0.98
C THR A 172 -27.81 1.94 0.46
N GLU A 173 -28.80 1.05 0.42
CA GLU A 173 -28.67 -0.31 -0.11
C GLU A 173 -28.22 -0.36 -1.59
N PRO A 174 -28.69 0.53 -2.50
CA PRO A 174 -28.18 0.58 -3.87
C PRO A 174 -26.68 0.86 -3.97
N GLU A 175 -26.12 1.71 -3.10
CA GLU A 175 -24.68 2.01 -3.09
C GLU A 175 -23.86 0.78 -2.66
N LEU A 176 -24.31 0.06 -1.62
CA LEU A 176 -23.69 -1.20 -1.20
C LEU A 176 -23.71 -2.23 -2.33
N LYS A 177 -24.86 -2.40 -3.01
CA LYS A 177 -24.98 -3.32 -4.15
C LYS A 177 -24.09 -2.92 -5.33
N ALA A 178 -23.98 -1.62 -5.62
CA ALA A 178 -23.10 -1.12 -6.66
C ALA A 178 -21.63 -1.41 -6.33
N TYR A 179 -21.23 -1.24 -5.06
CA TYR A 179 -19.90 -1.57 -4.59
C TYR A 179 -19.61 -3.07 -4.64
N GLU A 180 -20.55 -3.92 -4.21
CA GLU A 180 -20.44 -5.37 -4.34
C GLU A 180 -20.29 -5.80 -5.80
N HIS A 181 -21.11 -5.24 -6.70
CA HIS A 181 -21.01 -5.52 -8.13
C HIS A 181 -19.66 -5.07 -8.71
N MET A 182 -19.13 -3.92 -8.29
CA MET A 182 -17.80 -3.46 -8.68
C MET A 182 -16.71 -4.44 -8.22
N LEU A 183 -16.77 -4.96 -6.99
CA LEU A 183 -15.83 -5.95 -6.49
C LEU A 183 -15.91 -7.27 -7.25
N GLU A 184 -17.12 -7.72 -7.60
CA GLU A 184 -17.32 -8.91 -8.43
C GLU A 184 -16.71 -8.74 -9.82
N GLU A 185 -16.94 -7.58 -10.45
CA GLU A 185 -16.36 -7.25 -11.75
C GLU A 185 -14.82 -7.12 -11.68
N ALA A 186 -14.28 -6.55 -10.61
CA ALA A 186 -12.84 -6.50 -10.37
C ALA A 186 -12.23 -7.91 -10.20
N ALA A 187 -12.88 -8.77 -9.42
CA ALA A 187 -12.43 -10.15 -9.20
C ALA A 187 -12.44 -10.99 -10.49
N LYS A 188 -13.36 -10.72 -11.42
CA LYS A 188 -13.36 -11.36 -12.76
C LYS A 188 -12.17 -10.95 -13.61
N ARG A 189 -11.59 -9.77 -13.36
CA ARG A 189 -10.48 -9.17 -14.12
C ARG A 189 -9.13 -9.26 -13.40
N ASP A 190 -9.07 -10.01 -12.31
CA ASP A 190 -7.82 -10.26 -11.58
C ASP A 190 -6.83 -11.00 -12.50
N HIS A 191 -5.67 -10.40 -12.73
CA HIS A 191 -4.66 -10.96 -13.63
C HIS A 191 -4.10 -12.30 -13.16
N ARG A 192 -4.22 -12.64 -11.87
CA ARG A 192 -3.82 -13.95 -11.32
C ARG A 192 -4.81 -15.04 -11.74
N LYS A 193 -6.10 -14.70 -11.74
CA LYS A 193 -7.16 -15.58 -12.23
C LYS A 193 -7.03 -15.76 -13.73
N LEU A 194 -6.99 -14.66 -14.47
CA LEU A 194 -6.86 -14.68 -15.93
C LEU A 194 -5.55 -15.31 -16.39
N GLY A 195 -4.44 -15.00 -15.72
CA GLY A 195 -3.13 -15.56 -16.04
C GLY A 195 -3.08 -17.08 -15.92
N LYS A 196 -3.82 -17.64 -14.96
CA LYS A 196 -3.98 -19.10 -14.83
C LYS A 196 -4.94 -19.66 -15.89
N GLU A 197 -6.12 -19.05 -16.06
CA GLU A 197 -7.14 -19.52 -17.03
C GLU A 197 -6.66 -19.47 -18.48
N LEU A 198 -5.81 -18.49 -18.81
CA LEU A 198 -5.26 -18.27 -20.15
C LEU A 198 -3.87 -18.88 -20.34
N GLU A 199 -3.28 -19.49 -19.30
CA GLU A 199 -1.94 -20.08 -19.32
C GLU A 199 -0.84 -19.08 -19.72
N LEU A 200 -0.84 -17.91 -19.08
CA LEU A 200 0.13 -16.83 -19.35
C LEU A 200 1.37 -16.95 -18.48
N PHE A 201 1.21 -17.26 -17.20
CA PHE A 201 2.31 -17.42 -16.26
C PHE A 201 1.93 -18.40 -15.15
N ALA A 202 2.94 -18.95 -14.49
CA ALA A 202 2.81 -19.78 -13.31
C ALA A 202 3.73 -19.28 -12.20
N PHE A 203 3.36 -19.66 -10.97
CA PHE A 203 4.25 -19.58 -9.81
C PHE A 203 4.45 -20.99 -9.30
N ASP A 204 5.66 -21.27 -8.86
CA ASP A 204 6.06 -22.58 -8.35
C ASP A 204 6.79 -22.40 -7.02
N GLU A 205 6.50 -23.29 -6.06
CA GLU A 205 7.04 -23.21 -4.71
C GLU A 205 8.54 -23.48 -4.67
N GLU A 206 9.03 -24.41 -5.49
CA GLU A 206 10.46 -24.74 -5.57
C GLU A 206 11.26 -23.63 -6.24
N VAL A 207 10.65 -22.94 -7.21
CA VAL A 207 11.24 -21.74 -7.83
C VAL A 207 11.31 -20.59 -6.83
N GLY A 208 10.25 -20.38 -6.06
CA GLY A 208 10.19 -19.42 -4.96
C GLY A 208 9.25 -18.23 -5.20
N PRO A 209 8.82 -17.57 -4.11
CA PRO A 209 7.76 -16.56 -4.16
C PRO A 209 8.22 -15.28 -4.88
N GLY A 210 7.33 -14.74 -5.73
CA GLY A 210 7.59 -13.50 -6.46
C GLY A 210 8.52 -13.68 -7.66
N LEU A 211 8.78 -14.92 -8.09
CA LEU A 211 9.58 -15.26 -9.27
C LEU A 211 8.66 -15.92 -10.32
N PRO A 212 8.00 -15.13 -11.19
CA PRO A 212 7.05 -15.67 -12.15
C PRO A 212 7.73 -16.49 -13.25
N LEU A 213 7.12 -17.62 -13.59
CA LEU A 213 7.46 -18.42 -14.76
C LEU A 213 6.54 -18.01 -15.92
N TRP A 214 7.10 -17.42 -16.96
CA TRP A 214 6.34 -17.09 -18.17
C TRP A 214 6.06 -18.35 -18.99
N LEU A 215 4.78 -18.65 -19.21
CA LEU A 215 4.32 -19.75 -20.06
C LEU A 215 4.31 -19.29 -21.53
N PRO A 216 4.25 -20.18 -22.53
CA PRO A 216 4.43 -19.80 -23.94
C PRO A 216 3.57 -18.63 -24.42
N LYS A 217 2.29 -18.56 -24.01
CA LYS A 217 1.39 -17.46 -24.38
C LYS A 217 1.76 -16.14 -23.71
N GLY A 218 2.17 -16.17 -22.45
CA GLY A 218 2.63 -14.97 -21.74
C GLY A 218 4.00 -14.50 -22.24
N ALA A 219 4.90 -15.44 -22.53
CA ALA A 219 6.20 -15.14 -23.14
C ALA A 219 6.03 -14.44 -24.50
N ALA A 220 5.10 -14.90 -25.34
CA ALA A 220 4.77 -14.23 -26.60
C ALA A 220 4.30 -12.77 -26.39
N ILE A 221 3.45 -12.52 -25.38
CA ILE A 221 3.03 -11.15 -25.03
C ILE A 221 4.23 -10.30 -24.60
N VAL A 222 5.12 -10.84 -23.78
CA VAL A 222 6.35 -10.14 -23.36
C VAL A 222 7.23 -9.79 -24.55
N GLU A 223 7.47 -10.73 -25.46
CA GLU A 223 8.29 -10.51 -26.66
C GLU A 223 7.71 -9.41 -27.56
N GLU A 224 6.41 -9.41 -27.81
CA GLU A 224 5.74 -8.38 -28.61
C GLU A 224 5.82 -6.99 -27.95
N LEU A 225 5.62 -6.91 -26.63
CA LEU A 225 5.74 -5.65 -25.88
C LEU A 225 7.18 -5.14 -25.85
N GLU A 226 8.16 -6.03 -25.69
CA GLU A 226 9.57 -5.65 -25.75
C GLU A 226 9.96 -5.19 -27.15
N GLN A 227 9.47 -5.84 -28.20
CA GLN A 227 9.75 -5.46 -29.58
C GLN A 227 9.17 -4.08 -29.90
N LEU A 228 7.91 -3.84 -29.53
CA LEU A 228 7.27 -2.53 -29.64
C LEU A 228 8.08 -1.43 -28.94
N GLY A 229 8.58 -1.71 -27.74
CA GLY A 229 9.36 -0.74 -26.99
C GLY A 229 10.73 -0.49 -27.61
N LYS A 230 11.45 -1.54 -28.04
CA LYS A 230 12.72 -1.41 -28.77
C LYS A 230 12.55 -0.56 -30.03
N ASP A 231 11.49 -0.79 -30.81
CA ASP A 231 11.23 -0.05 -32.04
C ASP A 231 10.89 1.42 -31.77
N THR A 232 10.16 1.68 -30.69
CA THR A 232 9.81 3.04 -30.27
C THR A 232 11.03 3.79 -29.76
N GLU A 233 11.80 3.20 -28.85
CA GLU A 233 13.06 3.74 -28.33
C GLU A 233 14.07 4.05 -29.45
N ALA A 234 14.18 3.18 -30.46
CA ALA A 234 15.03 3.41 -31.62
C ALA A 234 14.62 4.67 -32.40
N ARG A 235 13.30 4.92 -32.57
CA ARG A 235 12.79 6.15 -33.20
C ARG A 235 13.09 7.41 -32.37
N TYR A 236 13.20 7.27 -31.05
CA TYR A 236 13.57 8.34 -30.13
C TYR A 236 15.09 8.47 -29.92
N GLY A 237 15.91 7.68 -30.64
CA GLY A 237 17.37 7.77 -30.61
C GLY A 237 18.01 7.22 -29.35
N TYR A 238 17.45 6.13 -28.79
CA TYR A 238 18.08 5.37 -27.71
C TYR A 238 19.00 4.28 -28.26
N ASP A 239 20.21 4.22 -27.71
CA ASP A 239 21.16 3.15 -27.94
C ASP A 239 20.93 2.01 -26.94
N ARG A 240 20.85 0.79 -27.45
CA ARG A 240 20.62 -0.39 -26.61
C ARG A 240 21.92 -0.87 -25.98
N VAL A 241 21.87 -1.07 -24.66
CA VAL A 241 22.98 -1.60 -23.87
C VAL A 241 22.56 -2.86 -23.12
N ARG A 242 23.54 -3.60 -22.60
CA ARG A 242 23.31 -4.76 -21.72
C ARG A 242 24.29 -4.71 -20.55
N SER A 243 23.80 -5.00 -19.36
CA SER A 243 24.59 -5.00 -18.14
C SER A 243 24.45 -6.31 -17.35
N PRO A 244 25.49 -6.73 -16.60
CA PRO A 244 25.43 -7.91 -15.74
C PRO A 244 24.31 -7.86 -14.69
N HIS A 245 23.93 -9.01 -14.15
CA HIS A 245 22.94 -9.14 -13.07
C HIS A 245 23.55 -8.99 -11.68
N ILE A 246 24.87 -9.17 -11.56
CA ILE A 246 25.62 -9.13 -10.30
C ILE A 246 26.74 -8.11 -10.38
N ALA A 247 27.04 -7.47 -9.25
CA ALA A 247 28.20 -6.59 -9.13
C ALA A 247 28.75 -6.58 -7.71
N LYS A 248 30.02 -6.17 -7.57
CA LYS A 248 30.67 -5.99 -6.27
C LYS A 248 30.00 -4.87 -5.48
N ASP A 249 29.96 -5.04 -4.17
CA ASP A 249 29.49 -4.06 -3.18
C ASP A 249 30.00 -2.63 -3.43
N LYS A 250 31.28 -2.46 -3.81
CA LYS A 250 31.91 -1.16 -4.10
C LYS A 250 31.14 -0.33 -5.13
N LEU A 251 30.51 -0.97 -6.12
CA LEU A 251 29.68 -0.27 -7.09
C LEU A 251 28.46 0.36 -6.41
N TYR A 252 27.77 -0.43 -5.59
CA TYR A 252 26.54 -0.02 -4.92
C TYR A 252 26.80 0.95 -3.76
N ILE A 253 27.92 0.81 -3.05
CA ILE A 253 28.39 1.81 -2.07
C ILE A 253 28.62 3.15 -2.77
N ARG A 254 29.39 3.16 -3.86
CA ARG A 254 29.70 4.41 -4.59
C ARG A 254 28.46 5.07 -5.18
N SER A 255 27.47 4.28 -5.61
CA SER A 255 26.21 4.80 -6.14
C SER A 255 25.17 5.16 -5.06
N GLY A 256 25.48 4.97 -3.76
CA GLY A 256 24.56 5.19 -2.66
C GLY A 256 23.48 4.11 -2.46
N HIS A 257 23.39 3.10 -3.33
CA HIS A 257 22.34 2.09 -3.25
C HIS A 257 22.45 1.22 -2.00
N LEU A 258 23.65 0.76 -1.61
CA LEU A 258 23.77 -0.02 -0.38
C LEU A 258 23.46 0.81 0.89
N PRO A 259 23.99 2.03 1.05
CA PRO A 259 23.63 2.89 2.19
C PRO A 259 22.13 3.15 2.37
N TYR A 260 21.35 3.25 1.29
CA TYR A 260 19.94 3.65 1.34
C TYR A 260 18.92 2.53 1.06
N TYR A 261 19.32 1.49 0.33
CA TYR A 261 18.42 0.44 -0.17
C TYR A 261 18.86 -0.98 0.24
N ALA A 262 19.84 -1.14 1.14
CA ALA A 262 20.31 -2.47 1.55
C ALA A 262 19.17 -3.42 1.98
N GLU A 263 18.17 -2.91 2.71
CA GLU A 263 17.02 -3.71 3.18
C GLU A 263 16.14 -4.23 2.03
N SER A 264 16.12 -3.53 0.89
CA SER A 264 15.35 -3.92 -0.30
C SER A 264 16.20 -4.65 -1.34
N MET A 265 17.48 -4.92 -1.06
CA MET A 265 18.38 -5.68 -1.92
C MET A 265 18.46 -7.13 -1.45
N PHE A 266 18.63 -8.07 -2.38
CA PHE A 266 18.91 -9.45 -2.01
C PHE A 266 20.22 -9.53 -1.20
N PRO A 267 20.31 -10.45 -0.22
CA PRO A 267 21.52 -10.64 0.57
C PRO A 267 22.77 -10.84 -0.29
N PRO A 268 23.96 -10.41 0.19
CA PRO A 268 25.19 -10.58 -0.56
C PRO A 268 25.55 -12.06 -0.72
N MET A 269 26.09 -12.40 -1.88
CA MET A 269 26.89 -13.61 -2.09
C MET A 269 28.34 -13.30 -1.72
N GLU A 270 28.92 -14.10 -0.81
CA GLU A 270 30.32 -13.95 -0.39
C GLU A 270 31.20 -14.91 -1.18
N MET A 271 32.23 -14.36 -1.86
CA MET A 271 33.19 -15.13 -2.65
C MET A 271 34.54 -14.43 -2.59
N ASP A 272 35.61 -15.16 -2.29
CA ASP A 272 37.00 -14.66 -2.27
C ASP A 272 37.22 -13.37 -1.43
N ASN A 273 36.59 -13.30 -0.24
CA ASN A 273 36.56 -12.11 0.63
C ASN A 273 35.91 -10.86 -0.01
N GLU A 274 35.18 -11.02 -1.10
CA GLU A 274 34.37 -9.98 -1.72
C GLU A 274 32.88 -10.28 -1.58
N LYS A 275 32.08 -9.21 -1.56
CA LYS A 275 30.61 -9.29 -1.52
C LYS A 275 30.04 -8.89 -2.87
N TYR A 276 29.22 -9.77 -3.44
CA TYR A 276 28.49 -9.56 -4.67
C TYR A 276 27.00 -9.44 -4.37
N TYR A 277 26.33 -8.53 -5.06
CA TYR A 277 24.89 -8.34 -4.95
C TYR A 277 24.23 -8.51 -6.31
N LEU A 278 23.04 -9.10 -6.31
CA LEU A 278 22.11 -8.97 -7.42
C LEU A 278 21.69 -7.50 -7.56
N LYS A 279 21.62 -7.02 -8.80
CA LYS A 279 21.24 -5.62 -9.06
C LYS A 279 19.77 -5.39 -8.74
N ALA A 280 19.48 -4.37 -7.93
CA ALA A 280 18.11 -3.89 -7.69
C ALA A 280 17.65 -2.83 -8.72
N MET A 281 18.62 -2.22 -9.43
CA MET A 281 18.43 -1.19 -10.45
C MET A 281 19.56 -1.26 -11.49
N ASN A 282 19.31 -0.80 -12.73
CA ASN A 282 20.35 -0.80 -13.78
C ASN A 282 21.27 0.44 -13.73
N CYS A 283 20.84 1.53 -13.09
CA CYS A 283 21.52 2.84 -13.09
C CYS A 283 23.04 2.76 -12.85
N PRO A 284 23.53 2.06 -11.78
CA PRO A 284 24.96 1.98 -11.52
C PRO A 284 25.78 1.38 -12.67
N HIS A 285 25.20 0.44 -13.42
CA HIS A 285 25.83 -0.19 -14.57
C HIS A 285 25.83 0.71 -15.80
N HIS A 286 24.71 1.41 -16.05
CA HIS A 286 24.63 2.37 -17.16
C HIS A 286 25.65 3.50 -16.99
N HIS A 287 25.90 3.95 -15.75
CA HIS A 287 26.98 4.90 -15.46
C HIS A 287 28.37 4.36 -15.82
N LYS A 288 28.61 3.05 -15.64
CA LYS A 288 29.88 2.42 -16.04
C LYS A 288 30.00 2.31 -17.56
N ILE A 289 28.91 2.00 -18.25
CA ILE A 289 28.86 1.95 -19.71
C ILE A 289 29.12 3.34 -20.30
N TYR A 290 28.46 4.38 -19.78
CA TYR A 290 28.68 5.76 -20.18
C TYR A 290 30.15 6.18 -20.02
N ALA A 291 30.74 5.86 -18.86
CA ALA A 291 32.11 6.20 -18.52
C ALA A 291 33.18 5.34 -19.23
N ALA A 292 32.79 4.25 -19.91
CA ALA A 292 33.73 3.34 -20.57
C ALA A 292 34.41 3.96 -21.79
N THR A 293 33.79 4.98 -22.40
CA THR A 293 34.34 5.72 -23.54
C THR A 293 34.22 7.22 -23.32
N PRO A 294 35.21 8.03 -23.77
CA PRO A 294 35.14 9.48 -23.64
C PRO A 294 33.94 10.04 -24.42
N LYS A 295 33.34 11.12 -23.89
CA LYS A 295 32.23 11.85 -24.52
C LYS A 295 32.59 13.33 -24.66
N SER A 296 32.28 13.89 -25.81
CA SER A 296 32.28 15.33 -26.07
C SER A 296 30.90 15.92 -25.77
N TYR A 297 30.83 17.23 -25.51
CA TYR A 297 29.54 17.92 -25.39
C TYR A 297 28.68 17.79 -26.66
N ARG A 298 29.31 17.55 -27.82
CA ARG A 298 28.64 17.33 -29.11
C ARG A 298 27.96 15.97 -29.21
N ASP A 299 28.38 15.01 -28.39
CA ASP A 299 27.79 13.67 -28.36
C ASP A 299 26.52 13.65 -27.48
N LEU A 300 26.26 14.73 -26.74
CA LEU A 300 25.08 14.86 -25.89
C LEU A 300 23.87 15.37 -26.68
N PRO A 301 22.65 14.85 -26.42
CA PRO A 301 22.32 13.89 -25.37
C PRO A 301 22.63 12.43 -25.77
N VAL A 302 23.17 11.65 -24.83
CA VAL A 302 23.35 10.19 -24.95
C VAL A 302 22.21 9.50 -24.21
N ARG A 303 21.53 8.57 -24.88
CA ARG A 303 20.38 7.84 -24.32
C ARG A 303 20.65 6.34 -24.34
N TYR A 304 20.76 5.71 -23.19
CA TYR A 304 20.90 4.26 -23.10
C TYR A 304 19.62 3.60 -22.63
N GLY A 305 19.15 2.59 -23.38
CA GLY A 305 17.99 1.76 -23.04
C GLY A 305 18.39 0.31 -22.77
N GLU A 306 17.79 -0.32 -21.77
CA GLU A 306 17.96 -1.73 -21.42
C GLU A 306 16.65 -2.34 -20.91
N TYR A 307 16.31 -3.54 -21.41
CA TYR A 307 15.31 -4.41 -20.83
C TYR A 307 16.01 -5.20 -19.72
N GLY A 308 16.29 -4.47 -18.64
CA GLY A 308 17.23 -4.87 -17.61
C GLY A 308 16.53 -5.65 -16.51
N HIS A 309 16.95 -6.89 -16.29
CA HIS A 309 16.44 -7.73 -15.22
C HIS A 309 17.01 -7.31 -13.87
N CYS A 310 16.14 -6.90 -12.95
CA CYS A 310 16.48 -6.49 -11.60
C CYS A 310 15.80 -7.39 -10.57
N TYR A 311 16.39 -7.41 -9.38
CA TYR A 311 15.94 -8.22 -8.25
C TYR A 311 15.79 -7.37 -7.01
N ARG A 312 14.60 -7.38 -6.41
CA ARG A 312 14.26 -6.63 -5.20
C ARG A 312 13.81 -7.58 -4.12
N TYR A 313 14.34 -7.39 -2.91
CA TYR A 313 13.96 -8.15 -1.75
C TYR A 313 12.66 -7.55 -1.18
N GLU A 314 11.55 -7.90 -1.82
CA GLU A 314 10.21 -7.54 -1.37
C GLU A 314 9.74 -8.51 -0.27
N ASP A 315 9.07 -7.99 0.74
CA ASP A 315 8.44 -8.78 1.80
C ASP A 315 7.47 -9.80 1.20
N SER A 316 7.50 -11.03 1.72
CA SER A 316 6.67 -12.13 1.17
C SER A 316 5.18 -11.79 1.20
N GLY A 317 4.71 -11.13 2.25
CA GLY A 317 3.32 -10.68 2.39
C GLY A 317 2.91 -9.56 1.44
N ALA A 318 3.89 -8.87 0.82
CA ALA A 318 3.64 -7.79 -0.13
C ALA A 318 3.56 -8.27 -1.59
N LEU A 319 3.97 -9.52 -1.88
CA LEU A 319 3.97 -10.06 -3.24
C LEU A 319 2.56 -10.24 -3.78
N PHE A 320 2.34 -9.84 -5.03
CA PHE A 320 1.00 -9.86 -5.63
C PHE A 320 1.02 -10.17 -7.14
N GLY A 321 0.92 -11.46 -7.48
CA GLY A 321 0.97 -11.92 -8.87
C GLY A 321 2.14 -11.30 -9.62
N LEU A 322 1.89 -10.75 -10.82
CA LEU A 322 2.85 -9.95 -11.58
C LEU A 322 2.96 -8.45 -11.18
N MET A 323 2.10 -7.92 -10.31
CA MET A 323 2.13 -6.48 -9.96
C MET A 323 3.23 -6.14 -8.95
N ARG A 324 3.57 -7.08 -8.05
CA ARG A 324 4.66 -6.93 -7.09
C ARG A 324 5.42 -8.23 -6.97
N VAL A 325 6.63 -8.24 -7.49
CA VAL A 325 7.50 -9.41 -7.72
C VAL A 325 8.91 -9.13 -7.22
N ARG A 326 9.68 -10.19 -6.98
CA ARG A 326 11.10 -10.08 -6.61
C ARG A 326 12.02 -10.04 -7.82
N SER A 327 11.59 -10.59 -8.96
CA SER A 327 12.32 -10.51 -10.23
C SER A 327 11.46 -9.79 -11.26
N LEU A 328 12.01 -8.74 -11.85
CA LEU A 328 11.35 -7.92 -12.86
C LEU A 328 12.30 -7.54 -13.99
N CYS A 329 11.77 -7.45 -15.20
CA CYS A 329 12.45 -6.84 -16.34
C CYS A 329 11.89 -5.43 -16.51
N MET A 330 12.72 -4.41 -16.36
CA MET A 330 12.30 -3.03 -16.55
C MET A 330 12.63 -2.60 -17.97
N ASN A 331 11.68 -1.94 -18.66
CA ASN A 331 12.05 -1.00 -19.73
C ASN A 331 12.72 0.20 -19.06
N ASP A 332 14.04 0.11 -18.86
CA ASP A 332 14.82 1.08 -18.11
C ASP A 332 15.73 1.86 -19.06
N ALA A 333 15.89 3.15 -18.81
CA ALA A 333 16.72 3.99 -19.63
C ALA A 333 17.35 5.14 -18.84
N HIS A 334 18.57 5.50 -19.24
CA HIS A 334 19.33 6.59 -18.64
C HIS A 334 19.78 7.57 -19.72
N ILE A 335 19.36 8.82 -19.57
CA ILE A 335 19.70 9.92 -20.46
C ILE A 335 20.79 10.77 -19.79
N TYR A 336 21.88 10.98 -20.51
CA TYR A 336 22.96 11.88 -20.14
C TYR A 336 22.88 13.09 -21.06
N CYS A 337 22.59 14.25 -20.49
CA CYS A 337 22.39 15.50 -21.22
C CYS A 337 23.00 16.67 -20.44
N THR A 338 23.14 17.83 -21.10
CA THR A 338 23.50 19.07 -20.41
C THR A 338 22.28 19.62 -19.65
N GLU A 339 22.52 20.55 -18.72
CA GLU A 339 21.44 21.23 -18.00
C GLU A 339 20.48 21.97 -18.94
N GLU A 340 21.03 22.59 -19.99
CA GLU A 340 20.25 23.28 -21.04
C GLU A 340 19.35 22.33 -21.85
N GLN A 341 19.75 21.06 -22.01
CA GLN A 341 19.01 20.03 -22.72
C GLN A 341 17.95 19.33 -21.86
N PHE A 342 18.00 19.50 -20.53
CA PHE A 342 17.18 18.71 -19.60
C PHE A 342 15.68 18.86 -19.86
N GLU A 343 15.20 20.10 -20.05
CA GLU A 343 13.78 20.36 -20.26
C GLU A 343 13.26 19.67 -21.53
N GLU A 344 14.00 19.79 -22.63
CA GLU A 344 13.64 19.16 -23.91
C GLU A 344 13.63 17.63 -23.80
N GLU A 345 14.64 17.04 -23.18
CA GLU A 345 14.72 15.58 -23.00
C GLU A 345 13.61 15.06 -22.06
N PHE A 346 13.28 15.81 -21.02
CA PHE A 346 12.18 15.47 -20.12
C PHE A 346 10.82 15.52 -20.84
N GLN A 347 10.58 16.52 -21.68
CA GLN A 347 9.37 16.62 -22.49
C GLN A 347 9.24 15.46 -23.48
N LYS A 348 10.31 15.10 -24.20
CA LYS A 348 10.31 13.95 -25.12
C LYS A 348 9.95 12.63 -24.43
N VAL A 349 10.42 12.44 -23.20
CA VAL A 349 10.07 11.26 -22.39
C VAL A 349 8.57 11.27 -22.02
N ILE A 350 8.01 12.43 -21.66
CA ILE A 350 6.56 12.58 -21.40
C ILE A 350 5.75 12.25 -22.66
N GLU A 351 6.14 12.78 -23.82
CA GLU A 351 5.47 12.49 -25.09
C GLU A 351 5.47 10.99 -25.41
N MET A 352 6.60 10.31 -25.15
CA MET A 352 6.69 8.86 -25.33
C MET A 352 5.76 8.09 -24.38
N TYR A 353 5.61 8.51 -23.12
CA TYR A 353 4.63 7.91 -22.21
C TYR A 353 3.18 8.13 -22.67
N LEU A 354 2.85 9.34 -23.10
CA LEU A 354 1.51 9.67 -23.60
C LEU A 354 1.17 8.88 -24.87
N TYR A 355 2.14 8.67 -25.75
CA TYR A 355 2.00 7.79 -26.91
C TYR A 355 1.61 6.36 -26.51
N TYR A 356 2.27 5.78 -25.50
CA TYR A 356 1.89 4.45 -25.03
C TYR A 356 0.50 4.43 -24.38
N PHE A 357 0.14 5.47 -23.63
CA PHE A 357 -1.20 5.55 -23.03
C PHE A 357 -2.28 5.59 -24.10
N ASP A 358 -2.10 6.39 -25.15
CA ASP A 358 -3.01 6.41 -26.30
C ASP A 358 -3.08 5.04 -27.00
N LEU A 359 -1.92 4.45 -27.31
CA LEU A 359 -1.82 3.15 -27.99
C LEU A 359 -2.51 2.02 -27.24
N PHE A 360 -2.39 1.98 -25.91
CA PHE A 360 -3.00 0.96 -25.06
C PHE A 360 -4.40 1.34 -24.54
N GLY A 361 -4.95 2.49 -24.94
CA GLY A 361 -6.26 2.96 -24.48
C GLY A 361 -6.33 3.27 -22.98
N ILE A 362 -5.22 3.72 -22.38
CA ILE A 362 -5.13 4.09 -20.96
C ILE A 362 -5.59 5.54 -20.79
N GLU A 363 -6.89 5.72 -20.56
CA GLU A 363 -7.50 7.06 -20.41
C GLU A 363 -7.40 7.62 -18.98
N LYS A 364 -7.23 6.76 -17.98
CA LYS A 364 -7.27 7.13 -16.56
C LYS A 364 -5.89 7.00 -15.93
N TYR A 365 -5.17 8.11 -15.84
CA TYR A 365 -3.87 8.20 -15.17
C TYR A 365 -3.74 9.53 -14.42
N GLN A 366 -2.83 9.57 -13.46
CA GLN A 366 -2.45 10.79 -12.75
C GLN A 366 -0.93 10.91 -12.78
N MET A 367 -0.44 12.13 -13.01
CA MET A 367 0.98 12.44 -12.90
C MET A 367 1.26 13.05 -11.53
N ARG A 368 2.31 12.56 -10.84
CA ARG A 368 2.73 13.05 -9.53
C ARG A 368 4.20 13.43 -9.55
N LEU A 369 4.51 14.67 -9.20
CA LEU A 369 5.89 15.11 -8.95
C LEU A 369 6.29 14.78 -7.52
N SER A 370 7.17 13.78 -7.36
CA SER A 370 7.76 13.44 -6.06
C SER A 370 8.96 14.34 -5.77
N LYS A 371 8.96 15.01 -4.62
CA LYS A 371 10.09 15.83 -4.14
C LYS A 371 10.83 15.11 -3.01
N HIS A 372 12.05 15.55 -2.71
CA HIS A 372 12.82 15.10 -1.55
C HIS A 372 12.01 15.22 -0.24
N GLY A 373 12.18 14.26 0.67
CA GLY A 373 11.70 14.37 2.05
C GLY A 373 12.36 15.55 2.77
N LYS A 374 11.70 16.13 3.79
CA LYS A 374 12.27 17.23 4.59
C LYS A 374 13.55 16.80 5.32
N GLU A 375 13.70 15.51 5.62
CA GLU A 375 14.91 14.91 6.18
C GLU A 375 15.94 14.67 5.06
N GLY A 376 17.01 15.49 5.01
CA GLY A 376 18.14 15.28 4.09
C GLY A 376 18.42 16.41 3.10
N LEU A 377 17.60 17.47 3.04
CA LEU A 377 17.89 18.68 2.25
C LEU A 377 19.19 19.34 2.73
N GLY A 378 20.17 19.48 1.84
CA GLY A 378 21.43 20.22 2.10
C GLY A 378 22.57 19.42 2.72
N LYS A 379 22.42 18.09 2.90
CA LYS A 379 23.60 17.25 3.07
C LYS A 379 24.24 17.07 1.69
N ASN A 380 25.34 17.78 1.46
CA ASN A 380 26.23 17.44 0.35
C ASN A 380 26.61 15.96 0.48
N MET A 381 26.50 15.23 -0.63
CA MET A 381 26.95 13.84 -0.75
C MET A 381 28.40 13.68 -0.30
#